data_AF-A0A9E6DT17-F1
#
_entry.id   AF-A0A9E6DT17-F1
#
_cell.length_a   1.000
_cell.length_b   1.000
_cell.length_c   1.000
_cell.angle_alpha   90.00
_cell.angle_beta   90.00
_cell.angle_gamma   90.00
#
_symmetry.space_group_name_H-M   'P 1'
#
loop_
_entity.id
_entity.type
_entity.pdbx_description
1 polymer ?
#
loop_
_entity_poly.entity_id
_entity_poly.type
_entity_poly.pdbx_seq_one_letter_code
_entity_poly.pdbx_strand_id
1 'polypeptide(L)'
;MTNLSYLSKLKICLVSTIVMSIMNLLWHSSMLISSDVASGTNAMQIKTVSEVQYSMIGLGIAILFICTWGFVFLNKYVADFQDVSNVVNKVALGEFSNRILNIRDKGDVKSFYDSVNRLIDRTDAYIRETSAVMEHVEQNKYYRVIMEDGMLGSYLNGSRVITKTMLAMGAKVKGFGSITTNFEKNVDVVVTQLSDASKRLDKTANNMNIIAGETTEQANTLSITSEETNKNLLTVSS
;
A
#
# COMPACT_ATOMS: atom_id res chain seq x y z
N MET A 1 -9.64 38.66 -4.08
CA MET A 1 -9.99 38.69 -2.65
C MET A 1 -9.12 37.66 -1.92
N THR A 2 -7.91 38.06 -1.52
CA THR A 2 -6.99 37.18 -0.79
C THR A 2 -7.52 37.02 0.64
N ASN A 3 -8.12 35.87 0.91
CA ASN A 3 -8.57 35.52 2.25
C ASN A 3 -7.32 35.32 3.12
N LEU A 4 -6.83 36.40 3.73
CA LEU A 4 -5.72 36.32 4.69
C LEU A 4 -6.13 35.32 5.78
N SER A 5 -5.36 34.23 5.90
CA SER A 5 -5.51 33.25 6.97
C SER A 5 -5.59 33.97 8.33
N TYR A 6 -6.40 33.48 9.26
CA TYR A 6 -6.57 34.06 10.60
C TYR A 6 -5.22 34.35 11.28
N LEU A 7 -4.21 33.55 10.98
CA LEU A 7 -2.84 33.69 11.47
C LEU A 7 -2.14 34.96 10.95
N SER A 8 -2.35 35.34 9.68
CA SER A 8 -1.79 36.59 9.14
C SER A 8 -2.55 37.81 9.63
N LYS A 9 -3.86 37.70 9.85
CA LYS A 9 -4.66 38.75 10.53
C LYS A 9 -4.18 38.97 11.97
N LEU A 10 -3.85 37.89 12.69
CA LEU A 10 -3.33 37.97 14.06
C LEU A 10 -1.94 38.61 14.10
N LYS A 11 -1.04 38.30 13.15
CA LYS A 11 0.27 38.98 13.03
C LYS A 11 0.10 40.48 12.77
N ILE A 12 -0.80 40.87 11.86
CA ILE A 12 -1.07 42.28 11.56
C ILE A 12 -1.63 43.00 12.79
N CYS A 13 -2.51 42.36 13.56
CA CYS A 13 -3.04 42.91 14.81
C CYS A 13 -1.94 43.15 15.86
N LEU A 14 -1.04 42.18 16.06
CA LEU A 14 0.10 42.31 16.98
C LEU A 14 1.08 43.41 16.54
N VAL A 15 1.36 43.52 15.24
CA VAL A 15 2.22 44.60 14.70
C VAL A 15 1.54 45.97 14.86
N SER A 16 0.24 46.06 14.58
CA SER A 16 -0.53 47.30 14.75
C SER A 16 -0.55 47.78 16.20
N THR A 17 -0.73 46.86 17.16
CA THR A 17 -0.68 47.18 18.60
C THR A 17 0.71 47.59 19.06
N ILE A 18 1.77 46.96 18.54
CA ILE A 18 3.17 47.39 18.76
C ILE A 18 3.37 48.83 18.27
N VAL A 19 2.96 49.14 17.03
CA VAL A 19 3.11 50.48 16.44
C VAL A 19 2.34 51.53 17.25
N MET A 20 1.09 51.23 17.63
CA MET A 20 0.27 52.14 18.43
C MET A 20 0.88 52.38 19.83
N SER A 21 1.49 51.35 20.44
CA SER A 21 2.14 51.48 21.74
C SER A 21 3.43 52.32 21.66
N ILE A 22 4.23 52.16 20.60
CA ILE A 22 5.41 53.00 20.33
C ILE A 22 4.99 54.45 20.11
N MET A 23 3.93 54.68 19.33
CA MET A 23 3.42 56.02 19.05
C MET A 23 2.91 56.71 20.34
N ASN A 24 2.26 55.95 21.24
CA ASN A 24 1.85 56.44 22.56
C ASN A 24 3.07 56.83 23.42
N LEU A 25 4.10 55.99 23.46
CA LEU A 25 5.35 56.26 24.19
C LEU A 25 6.03 57.55 23.72
N LEU A 26 6.12 57.75 22.39
CA LEU A 26 6.69 58.94 21.77
C LEU A 26 5.88 60.21 22.11
N TRP A 27 4.56 60.13 22.01
CA TRP A 27 3.68 61.26 22.30
C TRP A 27 3.78 61.70 23.78
N HIS A 28 3.76 60.75 24.71
CA HIS A 28 3.95 61.02 26.13
C HIS A 28 5.35 61.56 26.47
N SER A 29 6.40 61.08 25.81
CA SER A 29 7.76 61.61 26.01
C SER A 29 7.89 63.06 25.53
N SER A 30 7.20 63.42 24.45
CA SER A 30 7.16 64.78 23.90
C SER A 30 6.44 65.75 24.84
N MET A 31 5.38 65.27 25.50
CA MET A 31 4.57 66.05 26.44
C MET A 31 5.29 66.34 27.76
N LEU A 32 6.18 65.44 28.22
CA LEU A 32 7.06 65.71 29.37
C LEU A 32 8.01 66.89 29.09
N ILE A 33 8.57 66.95 27.89
CA ILE A 33 9.51 68.01 27.49
C ILE A 33 8.80 69.38 27.40
N SER A 34 7.53 69.42 26.98
CA SER A 34 6.79 70.69 26.87
C SER A 34 6.24 71.20 28.20
N SER A 35 5.93 70.32 29.17
CA SER A 35 5.49 70.73 30.51
C SER A 35 6.60 71.36 31.36
N ASP A 36 7.85 70.91 31.20
CA ASP A 36 9.03 71.50 31.88
C ASP A 36 9.37 72.90 31.34
N VAL A 37 9.03 73.19 30.08
CA VAL A 37 9.29 74.50 29.44
C VAL A 37 8.21 75.55 29.79
N ALA A 38 7.03 75.13 30.24
CA ALA A 38 5.86 76.00 30.41
C ALA A 38 5.56 76.43 31.88
N SER A 39 6.40 76.11 32.86
CA SER A 39 6.06 76.32 34.28
C SER A 39 6.19 77.77 34.75
N GLY A 40 5.12 78.54 34.53
CA GLY A 40 4.68 79.65 35.38
C GLY A 40 3.50 79.26 36.28
N THR A 41 3.41 78.00 36.73
CA THR A 41 2.27 77.47 37.50
C THR A 41 2.69 76.56 38.67
N ASN A 42 1.79 76.46 39.66
CA ASN A 42 1.99 75.95 41.01
C ASN A 42 2.56 74.51 41.10
N ALA A 43 3.54 74.32 41.99
CA ALA A 43 4.28 73.07 42.23
C ALA A 43 3.43 71.83 42.56
N MET A 44 2.18 72.00 43.02
CA MET A 44 1.29 70.89 43.37
C MET A 44 0.67 70.20 42.13
N GLN A 45 0.50 70.91 41.01
CA GLN A 45 -0.05 70.35 39.76
C GLN A 45 1.00 69.56 38.95
N ILE A 46 2.28 69.95 39.07
CA ILE A 46 3.39 69.30 38.34
C ILE A 46 3.61 67.87 38.86
N LYS A 47 3.47 67.65 40.17
CA LYS A 47 3.73 66.35 40.80
C LYS A 47 2.69 65.29 40.41
N THR A 48 1.40 65.65 40.39
CA THR A 48 0.31 64.72 40.03
C THR A 48 0.33 64.32 38.56
N VAL A 49 0.65 65.24 37.65
CA VAL A 49 0.77 64.97 36.21
C VAL A 49 1.97 64.05 35.92
N SER A 50 3.09 64.25 36.61
CA SER A 50 4.30 63.42 36.42
C SER A 50 4.07 61.95 36.83
N GLU A 51 3.38 61.67 37.93
CA GLU A 51 3.11 60.29 38.39
C GLU A 51 2.19 59.52 37.43
N VAL A 52 1.16 60.17 36.88
CA VAL A 52 0.25 59.57 35.88
C VAL A 52 0.99 59.25 34.58
N GLN A 53 1.93 60.11 34.18
CA GLN A 53 2.72 59.96 32.95
C GLN A 53 3.65 58.73 33.00
N TYR A 54 4.36 58.52 34.12
CA TYR A 54 5.24 57.36 34.30
C TYR A 54 4.45 56.04 34.30
N SER A 55 3.23 56.03 34.85
CA SER A 55 2.33 54.87 34.82
C SER A 55 1.91 54.49 33.39
N MET A 56 1.57 55.48 32.54
CA MET A 56 1.20 55.25 31.13
C MET A 56 2.37 54.71 30.29
N ILE A 57 3.58 55.25 30.49
CA ILE A 57 4.81 54.79 29.80
C ILE A 57 5.11 53.33 30.18
N GLY A 58 5.00 52.97 31.46
CA GLY A 58 5.19 51.59 31.92
C GLY A 58 4.22 50.60 31.29
N LEU A 59 2.95 50.99 31.15
CA LEU A 59 1.90 50.17 30.52
C LEU A 59 2.17 49.96 29.01
N GLY A 60 2.64 51.00 28.31
CA GLY A 60 3.01 50.91 26.90
C GLY A 60 4.19 49.97 26.64
N ILE A 61 5.20 49.99 27.51
CA ILE A 61 6.36 49.08 27.43
C ILE A 61 5.93 47.62 27.70
N ALA A 62 5.06 47.39 28.69
CA ALA A 62 4.55 46.06 28.99
C ALA A 62 3.77 45.44 27.82
N ILE A 63 2.92 46.22 27.15
CA ILE A 63 2.20 45.79 25.94
C ILE A 63 3.18 45.42 24.81
N LEU A 64 4.22 46.24 24.62
CA LEU A 64 5.27 45.99 23.62
C LEU A 64 5.96 44.63 23.84
N PHE A 65 6.33 44.32 25.08
CA PHE A 65 6.95 43.03 25.42
C PHE A 65 6.00 41.85 25.18
N ILE A 66 4.74 41.97 25.57
CA ILE A 66 3.73 40.91 25.37
C ILE A 66 3.49 40.68 23.88
N CYS A 67 3.35 41.75 23.09
CA CYS A 67 3.10 41.64 21.66
C CYS A 67 4.30 41.10 20.88
N THR A 68 5.51 41.54 21.21
CA THR A 68 6.75 41.02 20.59
C THR A 68 6.98 39.56 20.94
N TRP A 69 6.76 39.18 22.19
CA TRP A 69 6.83 37.78 22.62
C TRP A 69 5.78 36.93 21.90
N GLY A 70 4.54 37.40 21.83
CA GLY A 70 3.46 36.75 21.09
C GLY A 70 3.77 36.60 19.59
N PHE A 71 4.38 37.60 18.96
CA PHE A 71 4.75 37.57 17.55
C PHE A 71 5.83 36.52 17.25
N VAL A 72 6.88 36.45 18.08
CA VAL A 72 7.94 35.43 17.95
C VAL A 72 7.37 34.04 18.13
N PHE A 73 6.53 33.85 19.15
CA PHE A 73 5.86 32.58 19.43
C PHE A 73 5.00 32.14 18.24
N LEU A 74 4.16 33.04 17.70
CA LEU A 74 3.33 32.76 16.53
C LEU A 74 4.14 32.35 15.31
N ASN A 75 5.23 33.05 15.01
CA ASN A 75 6.07 32.75 13.86
C ASN A 75 6.66 31.35 13.93
N LYS A 76 7.05 30.90 15.12
CA LYS A 76 7.56 29.55 15.34
C LYS A 76 6.50 28.49 15.02
N TYR A 77 5.27 28.63 15.52
CA TYR A 77 4.18 27.70 15.17
C TYR A 77 3.88 27.69 13.68
N VAL A 78 3.86 28.86 13.03
CA VAL A 78 3.61 28.92 11.57
C VAL A 78 4.64 28.10 10.80
N ALA A 79 5.92 28.24 11.16
CA ALA A 79 7.01 27.50 10.53
C ALA A 79 6.85 25.99 10.76
N ASP A 80 6.62 25.57 12.00
CA ASP A 80 6.44 24.16 12.35
C ASP A 80 5.23 23.54 11.60
N PHE A 81 4.13 24.29 11.44
CA PHE A 81 2.98 23.85 10.63
C PHE A 81 3.27 23.79 9.13
N GLN A 82 4.06 24.71 8.59
CA GLN A 82 4.47 24.67 7.19
C GLN A 82 5.36 23.45 6.91
N ASP A 83 6.26 23.11 7.82
CA ASP A 83 7.09 21.91 7.71
C ASP A 83 6.24 20.64 7.68
N VAL A 84 5.24 20.55 8.56
CA VAL A 84 4.30 19.41 8.57
C VAL A 84 3.50 19.35 7.27
N SER A 85 2.99 20.48 6.77
CA SER A 85 2.28 20.53 5.49
C SER A 85 3.17 20.08 4.33
N ASN A 86 4.45 20.47 4.35
CA ASN A 86 5.42 20.06 3.33
C ASN A 86 5.67 18.56 3.38
N VAL A 87 5.84 17.97 4.57
CA VAL A 87 5.99 16.51 4.74
C VAL A 87 4.75 15.78 4.21
N VAL A 88 3.54 16.23 4.57
CA VAL A 88 2.29 15.62 4.11
C VAL A 88 2.16 15.71 2.59
N ASN A 89 2.52 16.84 1.98
CA ASN A 89 2.52 16.98 0.52
C ASN A 89 3.51 16.03 -0.16
N LYS A 90 4.70 15.83 0.40
CA LYS A 90 5.68 14.86 -0.12
C LYS A 90 5.19 13.41 0.03
N VAL A 91 4.58 13.08 1.16
CA VAL A 91 3.96 11.76 1.39
C VAL A 91 2.80 11.53 0.41
N ALA A 92 2.04 12.57 0.06
CA ALA A 92 0.99 12.47 -0.96
C ALA A 92 1.55 12.16 -2.36
N LEU A 93 2.82 12.48 -2.64
CA LEU A 93 3.55 12.08 -3.85
C LEU A 93 4.20 10.69 -3.74
N GLY A 94 4.05 10.00 -2.60
CA GLY A 94 4.63 8.67 -2.36
C GLY A 94 6.02 8.69 -1.70
N GLU A 95 6.53 9.85 -1.28
CA GLU A 95 7.82 9.94 -0.57
C GLU A 95 7.65 9.68 0.94
N PHE A 96 7.70 8.42 1.34
CA PHE A 96 7.54 7.99 2.74
C PHE A 96 8.82 8.06 3.60
N SER A 97 9.96 8.45 3.01
CA SER A 97 11.23 8.61 3.74
C SER A 97 11.24 9.86 4.65
N ASN A 98 10.32 10.79 4.42
CA ASN A 98 10.28 12.05 5.13
C ASN A 98 9.45 11.93 6.41
N ARG A 99 10.07 12.22 7.55
CA ARG A 99 9.42 12.21 8.88
C ARG A 99 9.48 13.58 9.53
N ILE A 100 8.51 13.85 10.40
CA ILE A 100 8.54 15.05 11.26
C ILE A 100 9.49 14.77 12.42
N LEU A 101 10.73 15.28 12.36
CA LEU A 101 11.79 14.98 13.33
C LEU A 101 11.94 16.04 14.43
N ASN A 102 11.73 17.32 14.12
CA ASN A 102 12.04 18.43 15.02
C ASN A 102 10.83 18.86 15.88
N ILE A 103 10.23 17.92 16.60
CA ILE A 103 9.09 18.23 17.48
C ILE A 103 9.62 18.88 18.77
N ARG A 104 9.67 20.21 18.80
CA ARG A 104 10.10 20.99 19.98
C ARG A 104 8.96 21.31 20.94
N ASP A 105 7.72 21.10 20.51
CA ASP A 105 6.52 21.37 21.31
C ASP A 105 6.18 20.21 22.24
N LYS A 106 5.49 20.54 23.34
CA LYS A 106 5.03 19.59 24.36
C LYS A 106 3.50 19.55 24.38
N GLY A 107 2.94 18.48 24.94
CA GLY A 107 1.48 18.32 25.08
C GLY A 107 0.80 17.93 23.76
N ASP A 108 -0.37 18.52 23.50
CA ASP A 108 -1.27 18.10 22.41
C ASP A 108 -0.66 18.25 21.01
N VAL A 109 0.17 19.27 20.80
CA VAL A 109 0.86 19.51 19.51
C VAL A 109 1.83 18.36 19.18
N LYS A 110 2.55 17.85 20.18
CA LYS A 110 3.40 16.67 20.01
C LYS A 110 2.56 15.43 19.67
N SER A 111 1.46 15.23 20.38
CA SER A 111 0.56 14.10 20.12
C SER A 111 0.00 14.11 18.69
N PHE A 112 -0.29 15.31 18.16
CA PHE A 112 -0.67 15.50 16.76
C PHE A 112 0.45 15.07 15.80
N TYR A 113 1.68 15.58 15.97
CA TYR A 113 2.80 15.21 15.11
C TYR A 113 3.14 13.71 15.19
N ASP A 114 3.11 13.13 16.38
CA ASP A 114 3.31 11.69 16.57
C ASP A 114 2.20 10.89 15.86
N SER A 115 0.95 11.39 15.86
CA SER A 115 -0.17 10.75 15.16
C SER A 115 0.00 10.79 13.63
N VAL A 116 0.48 11.91 13.10
CA VAL A 116 0.79 12.04 11.66
C VAL A 116 1.94 11.10 11.29
N ASN A 117 3.03 11.07 12.05
CA ASN A 117 4.14 10.13 11.80
C ASN A 117 3.68 8.67 11.86
N ARG A 118 2.83 8.29 12.84
CA ARG A 118 2.24 6.94 12.91
C ARG A 118 1.40 6.59 11.68
N LEU A 119 0.67 7.56 11.13
CA LEU A 119 -0.11 7.36 9.90
C LEU A 119 0.81 7.12 8.69
N ILE A 120 1.87 7.91 8.57
CA ILE A 120 2.88 7.78 7.51
C ILE A 120 3.56 6.41 7.60
N ASP A 121 4.06 6.04 8.79
CA ASP A 121 4.77 4.77 9.02
C ASP A 121 3.90 3.55 8.68
N ARG A 122 2.62 3.56 9.06
CA ARG A 122 1.68 2.47 8.73
C ARG A 122 1.39 2.38 7.24
N THR A 123 1.26 3.52 6.58
CA THR A 123 0.99 3.57 5.13
C THR A 123 2.22 3.10 4.35
N ASP A 124 3.42 3.53 4.74
CA ASP A 124 4.70 3.05 4.19
C ASP A 124 4.85 1.54 4.35
N ALA A 125 4.69 1.02 5.58
CA ALA A 125 4.80 -0.40 5.85
C ALA A 125 3.79 -1.21 5.02
N TYR A 126 2.53 -0.77 4.94
CA TYR A 126 1.51 -1.44 4.15
C TYR A 126 1.86 -1.49 2.66
N ILE A 127 2.28 -0.37 2.07
CA ILE A 127 2.64 -0.30 0.64
C ILE A 127 3.89 -1.15 0.38
N ARG A 128 4.92 -1.01 1.22
CA ARG A 128 6.19 -1.73 1.09
C ARG A 128 6.00 -3.24 1.16
N GLU A 129 5.27 -3.74 2.17
CA GLU A 129 5.03 -5.18 2.30
C GLU A 129 4.11 -5.71 1.21
N THR A 130 3.09 -4.95 0.81
CA THR A 130 2.21 -5.35 -0.31
C THR A 130 3.00 -5.47 -1.61
N SER A 131 3.83 -4.48 -1.94
CA SER A 131 4.68 -4.52 -3.14
C SER A 131 5.67 -5.68 -3.10
N ALA A 132 6.34 -5.90 -1.97
CA ALA A 132 7.29 -7.01 -1.83
C ALA A 132 6.61 -8.39 -2.00
N VAL A 133 5.37 -8.54 -1.54
CA VAL A 133 4.58 -9.75 -1.83
C VAL A 133 4.25 -9.81 -3.31
N MET A 134 3.74 -8.74 -3.92
CA MET A 134 3.37 -8.70 -5.35
C MET A 134 4.54 -9.05 -6.30
N GLU A 135 5.76 -8.61 -5.98
CA GLU A 135 6.97 -8.99 -6.73
C GLU A 135 7.24 -10.51 -6.70
N HIS A 136 6.94 -11.17 -5.58
CA HIS A 136 7.07 -12.64 -5.53
C HIS A 136 5.99 -13.33 -6.38
N VAL A 137 4.78 -12.76 -6.42
CA VAL A 137 3.68 -13.27 -7.25
C VAL A 137 4.01 -13.20 -8.73
N GLU A 138 4.62 -12.09 -9.16
CA GLU A 138 5.09 -11.91 -10.53
C GLU A 138 6.07 -13.02 -10.93
N GLN A 139 6.90 -13.47 -9.99
CA GLN A 139 7.83 -14.59 -10.17
C GLN A 139 7.18 -15.98 -9.97
N ASN A 140 5.84 -16.07 -9.91
CA ASN A 140 5.08 -17.29 -9.60
C ASN A 140 5.44 -17.93 -8.25
N LYS A 141 5.89 -17.13 -7.27
CA LYS A 141 6.23 -17.56 -5.92
C LYS A 141 5.15 -17.09 -4.94
N TYR A 142 4.40 -18.04 -4.37
CA TYR A 142 3.21 -17.75 -3.55
C TYR A 142 3.43 -17.89 -2.03
N TYR A 143 4.68 -18.02 -1.58
CA TYR A 143 4.99 -18.33 -0.17
C TYR A 143 5.20 -17.09 0.72
N ARG A 144 5.48 -15.91 0.14
CA ARG A 144 5.68 -14.69 0.92
C ARG A 144 4.33 -14.14 1.38
N VAL A 145 4.23 -13.84 2.67
CA VAL A 145 3.02 -13.30 3.31
C VAL A 145 3.29 -11.89 3.82
N ILE A 146 2.26 -11.06 3.88
CA ILE A 146 2.38 -9.70 4.43
C ILE A 146 2.50 -9.80 5.95
N MET A 147 3.50 -9.15 6.55
CA MET A 147 3.74 -9.16 7.99
C MET A 147 2.65 -8.39 8.73
N GLU A 148 1.76 -9.08 9.46
CA GLU A 148 0.63 -8.46 10.17
C GLU A 148 1.01 -7.52 11.32
N ASP A 149 2.25 -7.61 11.82
CA ASP A 149 2.68 -6.84 12.97
C ASP A 149 2.70 -5.32 12.67
N GLY A 150 2.18 -4.53 13.60
CA GLY A 150 2.00 -3.08 13.42
C GLY A 150 0.84 -2.66 12.49
N MET A 151 0.17 -3.59 11.81
CA MET A 151 -1.02 -3.29 11.01
C MET A 151 -2.30 -3.42 11.84
N LEU A 152 -3.14 -2.38 11.80
CA LEU A 152 -4.38 -2.30 12.59
C LEU A 152 -5.57 -1.95 11.70
N GLY A 153 -6.76 -2.38 12.14
CA GLY A 153 -8.03 -2.05 11.48
C GLY A 153 -8.05 -2.44 10.01
N SER A 154 -8.35 -1.47 9.14
CA SER A 154 -8.46 -1.68 7.70
C SER A 154 -7.16 -2.15 7.04
N TYR A 155 -5.99 -1.72 7.54
CA TYR A 155 -4.70 -2.18 7.02
C TYR A 155 -4.53 -3.69 7.27
N LEU A 156 -4.84 -4.14 8.49
CA LEU A 156 -4.76 -5.56 8.85
C LEU A 156 -5.71 -6.41 8.00
N ASN A 157 -6.96 -5.94 7.85
CA ASN A 157 -7.95 -6.64 7.04
C ASN A 157 -7.52 -6.73 5.56
N GLY A 158 -7.04 -5.63 4.98
CA GLY A 158 -6.51 -5.62 3.60
C GLY A 158 -5.38 -6.62 3.42
N SER A 159 -4.40 -6.60 4.33
CA SER A 159 -3.24 -7.50 4.30
C SER A 159 -3.61 -8.98 4.41
N ARG A 160 -4.60 -9.30 5.24
CA ARG A 160 -5.16 -10.65 5.35
C ARG A 160 -5.87 -11.10 4.09
N VAL A 161 -6.66 -10.21 3.47
CA VAL A 161 -7.34 -10.50 2.20
C VAL A 161 -6.34 -10.80 1.10
N ILE A 162 -5.29 -9.98 0.98
CA ILE A 162 -4.22 -10.18 -0.01
C ILE A 162 -3.53 -11.51 0.26
N THR A 163 -3.07 -11.74 1.50
CA THR A 163 -2.36 -12.97 1.89
C THR A 163 -3.22 -14.22 1.64
N LYS A 164 -4.50 -14.20 2.00
CA LYS A 164 -5.43 -15.32 1.74
C LYS A 164 -5.59 -15.59 0.25
N THR A 165 -5.76 -14.53 -0.55
CA THR A 165 -5.90 -14.64 -2.02
C THR A 165 -4.65 -15.25 -2.63
N MET A 166 -3.48 -14.82 -2.14
CA MET A 166 -2.18 -15.30 -2.56
C MET A 166 -1.97 -16.79 -2.28
N LEU A 167 -2.26 -17.23 -1.05
CA LEU A 167 -2.18 -18.64 -0.68
C LEU A 167 -3.17 -19.50 -1.49
N ALA A 168 -4.38 -19.00 -1.74
CA ALA A 168 -5.36 -19.68 -2.57
C ALA A 168 -4.89 -19.83 -4.03
N MET A 169 -4.25 -18.81 -4.59
CA MET A 169 -3.66 -18.88 -5.93
C MET A 169 -2.53 -19.90 -5.98
N GLY A 170 -1.61 -19.89 -5.01
CA GLY A 170 -0.55 -20.88 -4.90
C GLY A 170 -1.08 -22.31 -4.77
N ALA A 171 -2.14 -22.52 -3.98
CA ALA A 171 -2.81 -23.81 -3.86
C ALA A 171 -3.42 -24.28 -5.18
N LYS A 172 -4.05 -23.38 -5.96
CA LYS A 172 -4.58 -23.70 -7.29
C LYS A 172 -3.49 -24.10 -8.28
N VAL A 173 -2.39 -23.35 -8.34
CA VAL A 173 -1.24 -23.66 -9.21
C VAL A 173 -0.65 -25.02 -8.86
N LYS A 174 -0.46 -25.31 -7.57
CA LYS A 174 -0.03 -26.64 -7.11
C LYS A 174 -1.04 -27.74 -7.47
N GLY A 175 -2.34 -27.42 -7.36
CA GLY A 175 -3.43 -28.30 -7.78
C GLY A 175 -3.35 -28.68 -9.26
N PHE A 176 -3.10 -27.71 -10.16
CA PHE A 176 -2.90 -28.00 -11.58
C PHE A 176 -1.73 -28.94 -11.85
N GLY A 177 -0.62 -28.78 -11.14
CA GLY A 177 0.51 -29.72 -11.24
C GLY A 177 0.08 -31.16 -10.94
N SER A 178 -0.72 -31.37 -9.88
CA SER A 178 -1.24 -32.71 -9.54
C SER A 178 -2.23 -33.25 -10.58
N ILE A 179 -3.02 -32.39 -11.21
CA ILE A 179 -3.95 -32.78 -12.28
C ILE A 179 -3.15 -33.25 -13.51
N THR A 180 -2.11 -32.53 -13.90
CA THR A 180 -1.24 -32.91 -15.02
C THR A 180 -0.58 -34.27 -14.78
N THR A 181 -0.05 -34.52 -13.57
CA THR A 181 0.53 -35.84 -13.24
C THR A 181 -0.49 -36.97 -13.31
N ASN A 182 -1.72 -36.74 -12.84
CA ASN A 182 -2.79 -37.75 -12.95
C ASN A 182 -3.21 -37.98 -14.41
N PHE A 183 -3.25 -36.91 -15.21
CA PHE A 183 -3.51 -37.01 -16.64
C PHE A 183 -2.43 -37.84 -17.36
N GLU A 184 -1.15 -37.54 -17.14
CA GLU A 184 -0.02 -38.30 -17.68
C GLU A 184 -0.13 -39.78 -17.34
N LYS A 185 -0.41 -40.11 -16.06
CA LYS A 185 -0.60 -41.49 -15.62
C LYS A 185 -1.78 -42.18 -16.31
N ASN A 186 -2.90 -41.49 -16.50
CA ASN A 186 -4.06 -42.06 -17.17
C ASN A 186 -3.78 -42.31 -18.66
N VAL A 187 -3.08 -41.39 -19.32
CA VAL A 187 -2.67 -41.57 -20.73
C VAL A 187 -1.73 -42.77 -20.87
N ASP A 188 -0.77 -42.95 -19.96
CA ASP A 188 0.13 -44.11 -19.94
C ASP A 188 -0.64 -45.44 -19.82
N VAL A 189 -1.63 -45.50 -18.94
CA VAL A 189 -2.51 -46.68 -18.80
C VAL A 189 -3.28 -46.95 -20.08
N VAL A 190 -3.88 -45.93 -20.70
CA VAL A 190 -4.64 -46.08 -21.95
C VAL A 190 -3.75 -46.55 -23.09
N VAL A 191 -2.54 -45.99 -23.24
CA VAL A 191 -1.57 -46.39 -24.25
C VAL A 191 -1.14 -47.85 -24.05
N THR A 192 -0.90 -48.26 -22.80
CA THR A 192 -0.55 -49.64 -22.46
C THR A 192 -1.70 -50.60 -22.82
N GLN A 193 -2.93 -50.27 -22.42
CA GLN A 193 -4.11 -51.07 -22.76
C GLN A 193 -4.32 -51.17 -24.28
N LEU A 194 -4.12 -50.08 -25.01
CA LEU A 194 -4.23 -50.07 -26.47
C LEU A 194 -3.15 -50.94 -27.13
N SER A 195 -1.92 -50.91 -26.62
CA SER A 195 -0.83 -51.78 -27.08
C SER A 195 -1.15 -53.26 -26.85
N ASP A 196 -1.67 -53.61 -25.68
CA ASP A 196 -2.06 -54.99 -25.36
C ASP A 196 -3.25 -55.46 -26.21
N ALA A 197 -4.24 -54.60 -26.43
CA ALA A 197 -5.36 -54.89 -27.34
C ALA A 197 -4.86 -55.13 -28.77
N SER A 198 -3.92 -54.31 -29.25
CA SER A 198 -3.30 -54.47 -30.57
C SER A 198 -2.52 -55.79 -30.68
N LYS A 199 -1.72 -56.17 -29.68
CA LYS A 199 -1.03 -57.48 -29.63
C LYS A 199 -2.02 -58.65 -29.65
N ARG A 200 -3.15 -58.52 -28.95
CA ARG A 200 -4.20 -59.56 -28.97
C ARG A 200 -4.88 -59.67 -30.33
N LEU A 201 -5.12 -58.54 -31.00
CA LEU A 201 -5.64 -58.52 -32.37
C LEU A 201 -4.64 -59.15 -33.35
N ASP A 202 -3.36 -58.82 -33.26
CA ASP A 202 -2.29 -59.40 -34.08
C ASP A 202 -2.24 -60.93 -33.89
N LYS A 203 -2.23 -61.40 -32.64
CA LYS A 203 -2.28 -62.84 -32.34
C LYS A 203 -3.54 -63.51 -32.90
N THR A 204 -4.69 -62.84 -32.82
CA THR A 204 -5.96 -63.37 -33.34
C THR A 204 -5.96 -63.44 -34.87
N ALA A 205 -5.45 -62.41 -35.54
CA ALA A 205 -5.28 -62.40 -36.99
C ALA A 205 -4.32 -63.49 -37.46
N ASN A 206 -3.22 -63.71 -36.73
CA ASN A 206 -2.26 -64.75 -37.06
C ASN A 206 -2.87 -66.16 -36.89
N ASN A 207 -3.60 -66.39 -35.81
CA ASN A 207 -4.37 -67.63 -35.64
C ASN A 207 -5.43 -67.84 -36.74
N MET A 208 -6.14 -66.78 -37.13
CA MET A 208 -7.11 -66.83 -38.21
C MET A 208 -6.46 -67.20 -39.55
N ASN A 209 -5.26 -66.67 -39.82
CA ASN A 209 -4.47 -67.02 -41.00
C ASN A 209 -4.06 -68.50 -41.01
N ILE A 210 -3.64 -69.04 -39.85
CA ILE A 210 -3.32 -70.47 -39.69
C ILE A 210 -4.56 -71.33 -39.97
N ILE A 211 -5.69 -71.03 -39.34
CA ILE A 211 -6.93 -71.80 -39.52
C ILE A 211 -7.43 -71.76 -40.98
N ALA A 212 -7.32 -70.61 -41.65
CA ALA A 212 -7.66 -70.48 -43.07
C ALA A 212 -6.74 -71.35 -43.95
N GLY A 213 -5.45 -71.43 -43.61
CA GLY A 213 -4.50 -72.34 -44.25
C GLY A 213 -4.88 -73.81 -44.08
N GLU A 214 -5.12 -74.25 -42.84
CA GLU A 214 -5.56 -75.62 -42.53
C GLU A 214 -6.88 -75.98 -43.23
N THR A 215 -7.85 -75.07 -43.26
CA THR A 215 -9.13 -75.26 -43.95
C THR A 215 -8.91 -75.45 -45.45
N THR A 216 -7.99 -74.70 -46.05
CA THR A 216 -7.64 -74.83 -47.47
C THR A 216 -6.99 -76.19 -47.76
N GLU A 217 -6.10 -76.64 -46.89
CA GLU A 217 -5.46 -77.96 -47.00
C GLU A 217 -6.47 -79.10 -46.86
N GLN A 218 -7.38 -79.00 -45.89
CA GLN A 218 -8.47 -79.97 -45.71
C GLN A 218 -9.42 -79.99 -46.92
N ALA A 219 -9.79 -78.83 -47.47
CA ALA A 219 -10.63 -78.74 -48.66
C ALA A 219 -9.97 -79.40 -49.88
N ASN A 220 -8.66 -79.19 -50.09
CA ASN A 220 -7.89 -79.89 -51.12
C ASN A 220 -7.89 -81.40 -50.90
N THR A 221 -7.62 -81.85 -49.67
CA THR A 221 -7.62 -83.28 -49.33
C THR A 221 -8.98 -83.91 -49.62
N LEU A 222 -10.07 -83.27 -49.22
CA LEU A 222 -11.45 -83.70 -49.47
C LEU A 222 -11.77 -83.76 -50.97
N SER A 223 -11.29 -82.79 -51.75
CA SER A 223 -11.44 -82.81 -53.21
C SER A 223 -10.78 -84.04 -53.82
N ILE A 224 -9.55 -84.37 -53.39
CA ILE A 224 -8.82 -85.56 -53.85
C ILE A 224 -9.57 -86.83 -53.47
N THR A 225 -10.02 -86.95 -52.22
CA THR A 225 -10.79 -88.14 -51.78
C THR A 225 -12.12 -88.26 -52.51
N SER A 226 -12.75 -87.14 -52.84
CA SER A 226 -13.99 -87.12 -53.63
C SER A 226 -13.75 -87.58 -55.07
N GLU A 227 -12.66 -87.15 -55.73
CA GLU A 227 -12.25 -87.66 -57.05
C GLU A 227 -11.97 -89.17 -57.02
N GLU A 228 -11.27 -89.63 -55.98
CA GLU A 228 -10.94 -91.04 -55.81
C GLU A 228 -12.20 -91.89 -55.58
N THR A 229 -13.13 -91.41 -54.74
CA THR A 229 -14.43 -92.05 -54.50
C THR A 229 -15.26 -92.11 -55.79
N ASN A 230 -15.27 -91.03 -56.58
CA ASN A 230 -15.98 -91.00 -57.85
C ASN A 230 -15.39 -91.99 -58.87
N LYS A 231 -14.05 -92.07 -58.97
CA LYS A 231 -13.37 -93.09 -59.79
C LYS A 231 -13.73 -94.51 -59.35
N ASN A 232 -13.79 -94.75 -58.04
CA ASN A 232 -14.19 -96.05 -57.50
C ASN A 232 -15.63 -96.39 -57.89
N LEU A 233 -16.60 -95.47 -57.72
CA LEU A 233 -18.00 -95.68 -58.11
C LEU A 233 -18.17 -95.98 -59.61
N LEU A 234 -17.41 -95.31 -60.47
CA LEU A 234 -17.39 -95.57 -61.91
C LEU A 234 -16.86 -96.98 -62.23
N THR A 235 -15.87 -97.46 -61.48
CA THR A 235 -15.29 -98.80 -61.65
C THR A 235 -16.26 -99.91 -61.21
N VAL A 236 -17.13 -99.66 -60.22
CA VAL A 236 -18.16 -100.64 -59.81
C VAL A 236 -19.37 -100.66 -60.75
N SER A 237 -19.54 -99.61 -61.58
CA SER A 237 -20.67 -99.48 -62.52
C SER A 237 -20.37 -99.92 -63.96
N SER A 238 -19.13 -100.38 -64.24
CA SER A 238 -18.68 -100.92 -65.54
C SER A 238 -18.45 -102.42 -65.45
#